data_AF-A0A9E1EK88-F1
#
_entry.id   AF-A0A9E1EK88-F1
#
_cell.length_a   1.000
_cell.length_b   1.000
_cell.length_c   1.000
_cell.angle_alpha   90.00
_cell.angle_beta   90.00
_cell.angle_gamma   90.00
#
_symmetry.space_group_name_H-M   'P 1'
#
loop_
_entity.id
_entity.type
_entity.pdbx_description
1 polymer ?
#
loop_
_entity_poly.entity_id
_entity_poly.type
_entity_poly.pdbx_seq_one_letter_code
_entity_poly.pdbx_strand_id
1 'polypeptide(L)'
;LLHYIYYSVKYGGDDMFTGQKHKERFLNEIGTLKQSNSYFNRKFLSALYTITSDDFLWEASKNSIKYNYIDFNQINIRGISVNSHQLWQFAKSMILGDEMLLEDIIDRELYNDKNFKIIIDAIKIARKGLKLN
;
A
#
# COMPACT_ATOMS: atom_id res chain seq x y z
N LEU A 1 -13.07 16.05 7.41
CA LEU A 1 -13.84 16.01 6.14
C LEU A 1 -13.22 16.89 5.03
N LEU A 2 -12.98 18.19 5.27
CA LEU A 2 -12.38 19.12 4.29
C LEU A 2 -10.99 18.68 3.80
N HIS A 3 -10.15 18.18 4.71
CA HIS A 3 -8.81 17.66 4.38
C HIS A 3 -8.89 16.49 3.37
N TYR A 4 -9.73 15.48 3.66
CA TYR A 4 -9.96 14.34 2.77
C TYR A 4 -10.49 14.75 1.38
N ILE A 5 -11.36 15.76 1.31
CA ILE A 5 -11.89 16.30 0.05
C ILE A 5 -10.78 16.98 -0.76
N TYR A 6 -9.97 17.83 -0.13
CA TYR A 6 -8.83 18.48 -0.78
C TYR A 6 -7.88 17.47 -1.44
N TYR A 7 -7.56 16.38 -0.75
CA TYR A 7 -6.64 15.36 -1.30
C TYR A 7 -7.29 14.45 -2.33
N SER A 8 -8.57 14.16 -2.18
CA SER A 8 -9.31 13.44 -3.23
C SER A 8 -9.33 14.26 -4.53
N VAL A 9 -9.38 15.59 -4.44
CA VAL A 9 -9.30 16.49 -5.61
C VAL A 9 -7.85 16.63 -6.12
N LYS A 10 -6.86 16.82 -5.25
CA LYS A 10 -5.44 16.99 -5.63
C LYS A 10 -4.83 15.72 -6.24
N TYR A 11 -5.19 14.55 -5.74
CA TYR A 11 -4.61 13.26 -6.13
C TYR A 11 -5.58 12.32 -6.86
N GLY A 12 -6.77 12.82 -7.20
CA GLY A 12 -7.84 12.08 -7.87
C GLY A 12 -7.68 11.91 -9.38
N GLY A 13 -6.46 12.03 -9.91
CA GLY A 13 -6.17 11.66 -11.30
C GLY A 13 -6.36 10.15 -11.51
N ASP A 14 -6.71 9.75 -12.73
CA ASP A 14 -7.15 8.39 -13.08
C ASP A 14 -6.11 7.28 -12.88
N ASP A 15 -4.82 7.61 -12.72
CA ASP A 15 -3.79 6.62 -12.41
C ASP A 15 -3.51 6.57 -10.91
N MET A 16 -3.90 5.45 -10.29
CA MET A 16 -3.55 5.17 -8.90
C MET A 16 -2.03 4.99 -8.76
N PHE A 17 -1.36 4.39 -9.73
CA PHE A 17 0.05 4.03 -9.62
C PHE A 17 0.97 5.26 -9.72
N THR A 18 2.02 5.26 -8.91
CA THR A 18 3.06 6.30 -8.93
C THR A 18 4.03 6.18 -10.10
N GLY A 19 3.80 5.23 -11.02
CA GLY A 19 4.64 4.96 -12.18
C GLY A 19 4.60 3.49 -12.62
N GLN A 20 5.22 3.20 -13.77
CA GLN A 20 5.16 1.89 -14.42
C GLN A 20 5.67 0.74 -13.53
N LYS A 21 6.79 0.92 -12.82
CA LYS A 21 7.35 -0.10 -11.91
C LYS A 21 6.35 -0.52 -10.83
N HIS A 22 5.63 0.44 -10.26
CA HIS A 22 4.63 0.18 -9.23
C HIS A 22 3.47 -0.63 -9.82
N LYS A 23 2.96 -0.21 -10.98
CA LYS A 23 1.89 -0.92 -11.70
C LYS A 23 2.28 -2.36 -12.04
N GLU A 24 3.45 -2.57 -12.63
CA GLU A 24 3.94 -3.89 -13.04
C GLU A 24 4.10 -4.83 -11.85
N ARG A 25 4.76 -4.39 -10.79
CA ARG A 25 4.93 -5.22 -9.57
C ARG A 25 3.60 -5.62 -8.98
N PHE A 26 2.68 -4.67 -8.83
CA PHE A 26 1.38 -4.94 -8.23
C PHE A 26 0.55 -5.91 -9.06
N LEU A 27 0.44 -5.68 -10.37
CA LEU A 27 -0.38 -6.52 -11.25
C LEU A 27 0.24 -7.90 -11.47
N ASN A 28 1.57 -7.99 -11.60
CA ASN A 28 2.26 -9.27 -11.73
C ASN A 28 2.08 -10.12 -10.47
N GLU A 29 2.30 -9.54 -9.29
CA GLU A 29 2.16 -10.28 -8.03
C GLU A 29 0.72 -10.76 -7.81
N ILE A 30 -0.28 -9.93 -8.10
CA ILE A 30 -1.69 -10.36 -8.10
C ILE A 30 -1.91 -11.51 -9.09
N GLY A 31 -1.37 -11.42 -10.30
CA GLY A 31 -1.46 -12.47 -11.31
C GLY A 31 -0.87 -13.79 -10.85
N THR A 32 0.32 -13.74 -10.24
CA THR A 32 1.03 -14.91 -9.71
C THR A 32 0.31 -15.55 -8.52
N LEU A 33 -0.26 -14.76 -7.62
CA LEU A 33 -0.92 -15.27 -6.41
C LEU A 33 -2.38 -15.69 -6.65
N LYS A 34 -2.99 -15.29 -7.77
CA LYS A 34 -4.40 -15.54 -8.04
C LYS A 34 -4.64 -17.03 -8.26
N GLN A 35 -5.41 -17.63 -7.36
CA GLN A 35 -5.90 -18.99 -7.48
C GLN A 35 -7.31 -19.00 -8.09
N SER A 36 -7.70 -20.11 -8.72
CA SER A 36 -9.04 -20.28 -9.29
C SER A 36 -10.13 -20.08 -8.22
N ASN A 37 -11.19 -19.33 -8.55
CA ASN A 37 -12.32 -19.02 -7.67
C ASN A 37 -11.95 -18.39 -6.30
N SER A 38 -10.79 -17.73 -6.20
CA SER A 38 -10.28 -17.13 -4.98
C SER A 38 -10.41 -15.59 -4.98
N TYR A 39 -10.60 -14.98 -3.80
CA TYR A 39 -10.70 -13.51 -3.64
C TYR A 39 -9.59 -12.97 -2.77
N PHE A 40 -8.98 -11.86 -3.17
CA PHE A 40 -8.01 -11.20 -2.30
C PHE A 40 -8.70 -10.43 -1.17
N ASN A 41 -8.14 -10.54 0.03
CA ASN A 41 -8.50 -9.71 1.16
C ASN A 41 -8.16 -8.24 0.83
N ARG A 42 -9.06 -7.30 1.14
CA ARG A 42 -8.87 -5.88 0.81
C ARG A 42 -7.71 -5.23 1.57
N LYS A 43 -7.51 -5.60 2.84
CA LYS A 43 -6.36 -5.16 3.64
C LYS A 43 -5.05 -5.72 3.07
N PHE A 44 -5.07 -6.97 2.57
CA PHE A 44 -3.94 -7.53 1.82
C PHE A 44 -3.62 -6.73 0.56
N LEU A 45 -4.61 -6.44 -0.29
CA LEU A 45 -4.39 -5.64 -1.49
C LEU A 45 -3.87 -4.23 -1.18
N SER A 46 -4.34 -3.63 -0.10
CA SER A 46 -3.87 -2.33 0.39
C SER A 46 -2.39 -2.37 0.80
N ALA A 47 -2.00 -3.39 1.57
CA ALA A 47 -0.61 -3.60 1.99
C ALA A 47 0.30 -3.91 0.80
N LEU A 48 -0.13 -4.80 -0.10
CA LEU A 48 0.62 -5.16 -1.30
C LEU A 48 0.84 -3.95 -2.20
N TYR A 49 -0.20 -3.16 -2.46
CA TYR A 49 -0.11 -1.91 -3.22
C TYR A 49 0.95 -0.98 -2.62
N THR A 50 0.88 -0.76 -1.31
CA THR A 50 1.83 0.08 -0.59
C THR A 50 3.26 -0.41 -0.74
N ILE A 51 3.51 -1.71 -0.53
CA ILE A 51 4.86 -2.32 -0.66
C ILE A 51 5.39 -2.18 -2.10
N THR A 52 4.57 -2.43 -3.11
CA THR A 52 5.00 -2.39 -4.52
C THR A 52 5.34 -0.99 -5.03
N SER A 53 4.91 0.06 -4.31
CA SER A 53 5.16 1.46 -4.65
C SER A 53 6.59 1.94 -4.35
N ASP A 54 7.34 1.20 -3.54
CA ASP A 54 8.68 1.53 -3.07
C ASP A 54 9.69 0.44 -3.45
N ASP A 55 10.84 0.83 -4.01
CA ASP A 55 11.85 -0.11 -4.50
C ASP A 55 12.49 -0.93 -3.37
N PHE A 56 12.77 -0.30 -2.23
CA PHE A 56 13.38 -0.98 -1.08
C PHE A 56 12.40 -1.98 -0.46
N LEU A 57 11.15 -1.57 -0.24
CA LEU A 57 10.13 -2.43 0.33
C LEU A 57 9.82 -3.61 -0.57
N TRP A 58 9.68 -3.39 -1.87
CA TRP A 58 9.44 -4.48 -2.82
C TRP A 58 10.54 -5.53 -2.77
N GLU A 59 11.80 -5.12 -2.89
CA GLU A 59 12.94 -6.06 -2.88
C GLU A 59 13.06 -6.80 -1.55
N ALA A 60 12.82 -6.12 -0.42
CA ALA A 60 12.88 -6.74 0.90
C ALA A 60 11.72 -7.72 1.16
N SER A 61 10.56 -7.52 0.52
CA SER A 61 9.31 -8.20 0.90
C SER A 61 8.85 -9.27 -0.07
N LYS A 62 9.24 -9.23 -1.35
CA LYS A 62 8.68 -10.09 -2.42
C LYS A 62 8.67 -11.59 -2.10
N ASN A 63 9.70 -12.10 -1.43
CA ASN A 63 9.79 -13.51 -1.06
C ASN A 63 8.96 -13.90 0.18
N SER A 64 8.44 -12.91 0.90
CA SER A 64 7.63 -13.06 2.12
C SER A 64 6.14 -12.85 1.87
N ILE A 65 5.77 -12.55 0.61
CA ILE A 65 4.39 -12.36 0.19
C ILE A 65 3.81 -13.71 -0.29
N LYS A 66 2.62 -14.04 0.21
CA LYS A 66 1.82 -15.20 -0.21
C LYS A 66 0.36 -14.77 -0.39
N TYR A 67 -0.46 -15.65 -0.93
CA TYR A 67 -1.89 -15.38 -1.11
C TYR A 67 -2.54 -14.96 0.22
N ASN A 68 -3.03 -13.72 0.28
CA ASN A 68 -3.67 -13.10 1.45
C ASN A 68 -2.81 -13.06 2.74
N TYR A 69 -1.48 -13.18 2.61
CA TYR A 69 -0.57 -13.21 3.76
C TYR A 69 0.76 -12.53 3.43
N ILE A 70 1.32 -11.79 4.38
CA ILE A 70 2.65 -11.19 4.29
C ILE A 70 3.37 -11.47 5.61
N ASP A 71 4.51 -12.17 5.54
CA ASP A 71 5.30 -12.48 6.73
C ASP A 71 6.25 -11.32 7.08
N PHE A 72 5.76 -10.38 7.87
CA PHE A 72 6.55 -9.22 8.32
C PHE A 72 7.75 -9.61 9.20
N ASN A 73 7.79 -10.81 9.78
CA ASN A 73 8.92 -11.24 10.60
C ASN A 73 10.13 -11.68 9.76
N GLN A 74 9.90 -12.04 8.49
CA GLN A 74 10.95 -12.47 7.55
C GLN A 74 11.53 -11.34 6.72
N ILE A 75 11.02 -10.11 6.85
CA ILE A 75 11.41 -8.97 6.03
C ILE A 75 12.49 -8.16 6.74
N ASN A 76 13.67 -8.08 6.14
CA ASN A 76 14.78 -7.29 6.65
C ASN A 76 14.67 -5.83 6.19
N ILE A 77 14.38 -4.93 7.13
CA ILE A 77 14.28 -3.48 6.89
C ILE A 77 15.53 -2.70 7.34
N ARG A 78 16.67 -3.37 7.54
CA ARG A 78 17.91 -2.68 7.91
C ARG A 78 18.31 -1.68 6.81
N GLY A 79 18.49 -0.43 7.20
CA GLY A 79 18.83 0.66 6.26
C GLY A 79 17.62 1.32 5.60
N ILE A 80 16.40 1.02 6.05
CA ILE A 80 15.18 1.66 5.55
C ILE A 80 15.23 3.18 5.76
N SER A 81 14.82 3.93 4.72
CA SER A 81 14.69 5.39 4.81
C SER A 81 13.48 5.79 5.66
N VAL A 82 13.44 7.02 6.17
CA VAL A 82 12.25 7.55 6.89
C VAL A 82 10.99 7.45 6.01
N ASN A 83 11.11 7.78 4.72
CA ASN A 83 10.01 7.71 3.76
C ASN A 83 9.54 6.27 3.52
N SER A 84 10.45 5.31 3.39
CA SER A 84 10.09 3.91 3.21
C SER A 84 9.54 3.30 4.51
N HIS A 85 10.02 3.75 5.67
CA HIS A 85 9.56 3.30 6.99
C HIS A 85 8.10 3.68 7.26
N GLN A 86 7.67 4.82 6.75
CA GLN A 86 6.27 5.26 6.78
C GLN A 86 5.33 4.32 6.01
N LEU A 87 5.70 3.97 4.78
CA LEU A 87 4.94 3.03 3.96
C LEU A 87 4.96 1.62 4.57
N TRP A 88 6.10 1.22 5.16
CA TRP A 88 6.24 -0.04 5.88
C TRP A 88 5.28 -0.16 7.06
N GLN A 89 5.24 0.85 7.94
CA GLN A 89 4.34 0.85 9.10
C GLN A 89 2.89 0.78 8.66
N PHE A 90 2.50 1.53 7.62
CA PHE A 90 1.15 1.46 7.07
C PHE A 90 0.82 0.06 6.51
N ALA A 91 1.71 -0.53 5.70
CA ALA A 91 1.47 -1.87 5.14
C ALA A 91 1.36 -2.94 6.24
N LYS A 92 2.18 -2.84 7.29
CA LYS A 92 2.16 -3.74 8.45
C LYS A 92 0.87 -3.60 9.25
N SER A 93 0.41 -2.37 9.50
CA SER A 93 -0.80 -2.08 10.25
C SER A 93 -2.05 -2.63 9.55
N MET A 94 -2.11 -2.54 8.21
CA MET A 94 -3.17 -3.15 7.41
C MET A 94 -3.27 -4.67 7.62
N ILE A 95 -2.15 -5.38 7.77
CA ILE A 95 -2.16 -6.86 7.94
C ILE A 95 -2.36 -7.28 9.38
N LEU A 96 -1.71 -6.63 10.34
CA LEU A 96 -1.72 -7.04 11.75
C LEU A 96 -2.91 -6.52 12.55
N GLY A 97 -3.73 -5.64 11.98
CA GLY A 97 -4.98 -5.21 12.59
C GLY A 97 -4.84 -4.06 13.60
N ASP A 98 -3.67 -3.44 13.70
CA ASP A 98 -3.56 -2.09 14.25
C ASP A 98 -4.25 -1.16 13.26
N GLU A 99 -5.52 -0.88 13.47
CA GLU A 99 -6.24 0.10 12.68
C GLU A 99 -5.67 1.48 13.00
N MET A 100 -4.60 1.88 12.30
CA MET A 100 -4.18 3.27 12.25
C MET A 100 -5.41 4.07 11.85
N LEU A 101 -5.86 4.96 12.74
CA LEU A 101 -6.97 5.82 12.43
C LEU A 101 -6.55 6.69 11.23
N LEU A 102 -7.51 7.03 10.38
CA LEU A 102 -7.25 7.99 9.31
C LEU A 102 -6.69 9.30 9.88
N GLU A 103 -7.02 9.64 11.13
CA GLU A 103 -6.45 10.74 11.90
C GLU A 103 -4.95 10.58 12.17
N ASP A 104 -4.46 9.39 12.53
CA ASP A 104 -3.02 9.10 12.74
C ASP A 104 -2.21 9.21 11.44
N ILE A 105 -2.88 8.98 10.31
CA ILE A 105 -2.30 9.05 8.95
C ILE A 105 -2.32 10.48 8.40
N ILE A 106 -3.26 11.31 8.87
CA ILE A 106 -3.52 12.67 8.36
C ILE A 106 -2.59 13.72 8.97
N ASP A 107 -1.73 13.35 9.92
CA ASP A 107 -0.67 14.26 10.36
C ASP A 107 0.40 14.43 9.28
N ARG A 108 0.13 15.36 8.37
CA ARG A 108 0.89 15.66 7.15
C ARG A 108 2.35 16.03 7.45
N GLU A 109 2.66 16.46 8.67
CA GLU A 109 4.04 16.75 9.06
C GLU A 109 4.94 15.51 8.97
N LEU A 110 4.35 14.32 9.06
CA LEU A 110 5.09 13.08 8.93
C LEU A 110 5.32 12.73 7.45
N TYR A 111 4.30 12.76 6.59
CA TYR A 111 4.39 12.18 5.24
C TYR A 111 4.68 13.21 4.13
N ASN A 112 5.62 12.87 3.26
CA ASN A 112 5.79 13.61 2.00
C ASN A 112 4.57 13.41 1.07
N ASP A 113 4.36 14.35 0.13
CA ASP A 113 3.22 14.38 -0.80
C ASP A 113 3.07 13.07 -1.62
N LYS A 114 4.16 12.38 -1.96
CA LYS A 114 4.13 11.10 -2.70
C LYS A 114 3.59 9.96 -1.82
N ASN A 115 4.14 9.80 -0.62
CA ASN A 115 3.71 8.78 0.34
C ASN A 115 2.25 8.98 0.74
N PHE A 116 1.84 10.24 0.92
CA PHE A 116 0.47 10.57 1.25
C PHE A 116 -0.52 10.11 0.15
N LYS A 117 -0.20 10.36 -1.14
CA LYS A 117 -1.02 9.84 -2.25
C LYS A 117 -1.11 8.31 -2.23
N ILE A 118 0.02 7.62 -2.06
CA ILE A 118 0.06 6.15 -2.00
C ILE A 118 -0.87 5.64 -0.90
N ILE A 119 -0.78 6.21 0.31
CA ILE A 119 -1.59 5.80 1.45
C ILE A 119 -3.08 6.06 1.19
N ILE A 120 -3.45 7.21 0.64
CA ILE A 120 -4.85 7.50 0.31
C ILE A 120 -5.41 6.48 -0.68
N ASP A 121 -4.66 6.12 -1.73
CA ASP A 121 -5.11 5.12 -2.70
C ASP A 121 -5.16 3.71 -2.10
N ALA A 122 -4.21 3.36 -1.22
CA ALA A 122 -4.23 2.12 -0.46
C ALA A 122 -5.45 2.03 0.48
N ILE A 123 -5.84 3.12 1.14
CA ILE A 123 -7.05 3.19 1.98
C ILE A 123 -8.31 3.02 1.13
N LYS A 124 -8.37 3.61 -0.07
CA LYS A 124 -9.48 3.39 -1.00
C LYS A 124 -9.61 1.90 -1.34
N ILE A 125 -8.50 1.22 -1.63
CA ILE A 125 -8.48 -0.24 -1.87
C ILE A 125 -9.03 -1.00 -0.65
N ALA A 126 -8.53 -0.70 0.56
CA ALA A 126 -8.98 -1.37 1.79
C ALA A 126 -10.49 -1.22 2.03
N ARG A 127 -11.02 -0.01 1.83
CA ARG A 127 -12.43 0.31 2.14
C ARG A 127 -13.39 -0.10 1.04
N LYS A 128 -13.05 0.21 -0.22
CA LYS A 128 -13.97 0.11 -1.37
C LYS A 128 -13.63 -1.06 -2.31
N GLY A 129 -12.51 -1.74 -2.09
CA GLY A 129 -11.98 -2.75 -3.00
C GLY A 129 -11.13 -2.14 -4.12
N LEU A 130 -10.40 -3.01 -4.81
CA LEU A 130 -9.60 -2.63 -5.97
C LEU A 130 -10.52 -2.39 -7.18
N LYS A 131 -10.38 -1.23 -7.81
CA LYS A 131 -10.98 -0.92 -9.11
C LYS A 131 -9.84 -0.59 -10.05
N LEU A 132 -9.58 -1.48 -11.01
CA LEU A 132 -8.68 -1.21 -12.11
C LEU A 132 -9.54 -0.58 -13.21
N ASN A 133 -9.17 0.64 -13.62
CA ASN A 133 -9.77 1.33 -14.75
C ASN A 133 -9.22 0.78 -16.07
#